data_AF-A0A4R0IS23-F1
#
_entry.id   AF-A0A4R0IS23-F1
#
_cell.length_a   1.000
_cell.length_b   1.000
_cell.length_c   1.000
_cell.angle_alpha   90.00
_cell.angle_beta   90.00
_cell.angle_gamma   90.00
#
_symmetry.space_group_name_H-M   'P 1'
#
loop_
_entity.id
_entity.type
_entity.pdbx_description
1 polymer ?
#
loop_
_entity_poly.entity_id
_entity_poly.type
_entity_poly.pdbx_seq_one_letter_code
_entity_poly.pdbx_strand_id
1 'polypeptide(L)'
;MLPLPELLAEYDRARAYTDELWRDLTADEVVWRPEPDFSAIGWHLGHQAHVAHFMIRNLTAAEPSPAPELDGVMDSANPEQFRGALPTVSRLATFRSTVAERIHARVGDIAAGRVGAPDQLTIIAGHLVTAIVNHEYQHDQWISEVRSQRLGHALPDAPECDRLSRVDGYLVLNPLNLR
;
A
#
# COMPACT_ATOMS: atom_id res chain seq x y z
N MET A 1 -1.58 -14.81 15.02
CA MET A 1 -1.95 -13.76 14.05
C MET A 1 -2.46 -12.59 14.84
N LEU A 2 -2.07 -11.36 14.48
CA LEU A 2 -2.55 -10.17 15.17
C LEU A 2 -4.07 -10.00 14.99
N PRO A 3 -4.78 -9.46 16.00
CA PRO A 3 -6.16 -9.06 15.82
C PRO A 3 -6.31 -8.09 14.65
N LEU A 4 -7.42 -8.19 13.90
CA LEU A 4 -7.68 -7.32 12.75
C LEU A 4 -7.58 -5.81 13.08
N PRO A 5 -8.04 -5.31 14.24
CA PRO A 5 -7.86 -3.90 14.59
C PRO A 5 -6.38 -3.48 14.71
N GLU A 6 -5.52 -4.35 15.24
CA GLU A 6 -4.07 -4.08 15.31
C GLU A 6 -3.44 -4.08 13.92
N LEU A 7 -3.86 -5.00 13.04
CA LEU A 7 -3.40 -5.02 11.65
C LEU A 7 -3.85 -3.78 10.87
N LEU A 8 -5.07 -3.28 11.11
CA LEU A 8 -5.54 -2.02 10.52
C LEU A 8 -4.73 -0.82 11.01
N ALA A 9 -4.37 -0.79 12.30
CA ALA A 9 -3.49 0.24 12.82
C ALA A 9 -2.09 0.21 12.18
N GLU A 10 -1.54 -0.99 11.93
CA GLU A 10 -0.27 -1.13 11.20
C GLU A 10 -0.41 -0.77 9.71
N TYR A 11 -1.55 -1.01 9.09
CA TYR A 11 -1.85 -0.54 7.74
C TYR A 11 -1.89 0.99 7.66
N ASP A 12 -2.50 1.64 8.66
CA ASP A 12 -2.49 3.11 8.76
C ASP A 12 -1.08 3.65 8.97
N ARG A 13 -0.27 3.00 9.82
CA ARG A 13 1.14 3.35 10.04
C ARG A 13 1.95 3.26 8.76
N ALA A 14 1.83 2.15 8.03
CA ALA A 14 2.54 1.94 6.77
C ALA A 14 2.20 3.05 5.76
N ARG A 15 0.90 3.32 5.57
CA ARG A 15 0.45 4.36 4.66
C ARG A 15 0.86 5.77 5.07
N ALA A 16 0.86 6.08 6.36
CA ALA A 16 1.32 7.36 6.86
C ALA A 16 2.81 7.56 6.57
N TYR A 17 3.62 6.51 6.71
CA TYR A 17 5.02 6.54 6.31
C TYR A 17 5.16 6.74 4.80
N THR A 18 4.37 6.04 3.97
CA THR A 18 4.30 6.32 2.53
C THR A 18 3.99 7.79 2.27
N ASP A 19 3.01 8.37 2.96
CA ASP A 19 2.64 9.79 2.82
C ASP A 19 3.79 10.74 3.13
N GLU A 20 4.58 10.47 4.17
CA GLU A 20 5.77 11.24 4.49
C GLU A 20 6.85 11.16 3.40
N LEU A 21 6.91 10.07 2.64
CA LEU A 21 7.87 9.92 1.54
C LEU A 21 7.54 10.74 0.30
N TRP A 22 6.32 11.26 0.11
CA TRP A 22 5.96 11.99 -1.11
C TRP A 22 5.27 13.34 -0.90
N ARG A 23 4.75 13.64 0.29
CA ARG A 23 3.92 14.84 0.56
C ARG A 23 4.57 16.19 0.22
N ASP A 24 5.88 16.27 0.25
CA ASP A 24 6.68 17.48 -0.04
C ASP A 24 7.32 17.47 -1.43
N LEU A 25 7.13 16.40 -2.20
CA LEU A 25 7.58 16.33 -3.59
C LEU A 25 6.67 17.14 -4.50
N THR A 26 7.27 17.76 -5.51
CA THR A 26 6.54 18.43 -6.59
C THR A 26 5.84 17.44 -7.50
N ALA A 27 4.84 17.90 -8.26
CA ALA A 27 4.15 17.05 -9.23
C ALA A 27 5.09 16.44 -10.28
N ASP A 28 6.09 17.21 -10.70
CA ASP A 28 7.10 16.76 -11.67
C ASP A 28 7.96 15.63 -11.09
N GLU A 29 8.40 15.76 -9.83
CA GLU A 29 9.15 14.71 -9.13
C GLU A 29 8.33 13.42 -8.94
N VAL A 30 7.04 13.54 -8.67
CA VAL A 30 6.15 12.37 -8.49
C VAL A 30 5.99 11.58 -9.79
N VAL A 31 5.95 12.24 -10.95
CA VAL A 31 5.80 11.56 -12.26
C VAL A 31 7.14 11.26 -12.94
N TRP A 32 8.24 11.77 -12.42
CA TRP A 32 9.57 11.57 -12.96
C TRP A 32 10.04 10.11 -12.81
N ARG A 33 10.80 9.65 -13.81
CA ARG A 33 11.34 8.28 -13.88
C ARG A 33 12.87 8.36 -13.95
N PRO A 34 13.62 7.60 -13.13
CA PRO A 34 15.08 7.55 -13.22
C PRO A 34 15.58 7.03 -14.57
N GLU A 35 14.94 5.97 -15.06
CA GLU A 35 15.26 5.28 -16.31
C GLU A 35 13.95 4.79 -16.98
N PRO A 36 13.95 4.50 -18.29
CA PRO A 36 12.75 4.06 -19.01
C PRO A 36 12.07 2.82 -18.41
N ASP A 37 12.86 1.90 -17.84
CA ASP A 37 12.37 0.64 -17.25
C ASP A 37 12.11 0.76 -15.75
N PHE A 38 12.10 1.97 -15.19
CA PHE A 38 11.81 2.22 -13.78
C PHE A 38 10.45 2.87 -13.64
N SER A 39 9.69 2.53 -12.59
CA SER A 39 8.43 3.21 -12.31
C SER A 39 8.63 4.50 -11.53
N ALA A 40 7.83 5.52 -11.85
CA ALA A 40 7.80 6.76 -11.09
C ALA A 40 7.20 6.53 -9.70
N ILE A 41 7.50 7.41 -8.75
CA ILE A 41 6.90 7.38 -7.40
C ILE A 41 5.38 7.35 -7.48
N GLY A 42 4.77 8.17 -8.35
CA GLY A 42 3.32 8.22 -8.53
C GLY A 42 2.70 6.90 -8.98
N TRP A 43 3.45 6.06 -9.71
CA TRP A 43 2.98 4.71 -10.05
C TRP A 43 2.92 3.82 -8.82
N HIS A 44 3.97 3.82 -7.98
CA HIS A 44 4.00 3.03 -6.75
C HIS A 44 2.87 3.40 -5.79
N LEU A 45 2.59 4.70 -5.63
CA LEU A 45 1.48 5.22 -4.84
C LEU A 45 0.13 4.63 -5.31
N GLY A 46 -0.12 4.63 -6.61
CA GLY A 46 -1.33 4.05 -7.18
C GLY A 46 -1.35 2.52 -7.09
N HIS A 47 -0.22 1.86 -7.35
CA HIS A 47 -0.07 0.41 -7.32
C HIS A 47 -0.33 -0.18 -5.94
N GLN A 48 0.26 0.42 -4.90
CA GLN A 48 0.01 0.09 -3.49
C GLN A 48 -1.49 0.00 -3.17
N ALA A 49 -2.26 1.05 -3.50
CA ALA A 49 -3.70 1.07 -3.32
C ALA A 49 -4.46 0.08 -4.24
N HIS A 50 -4.03 -0.06 -5.50
CA HIS A 50 -4.65 -1.00 -6.42
C HIS A 50 -4.55 -2.44 -5.90
N VAL A 51 -3.35 -2.89 -5.49
CA VAL A 51 -3.13 -4.24 -4.94
C VAL A 51 -3.93 -4.45 -3.66
N ALA A 52 -3.88 -3.48 -2.74
CA ALA A 52 -4.60 -3.58 -1.47
C ALA A 52 -6.11 -3.78 -1.69
N HIS A 53 -6.72 -2.96 -2.56
CA HIS A 53 -8.13 -3.08 -2.90
C HIS A 53 -8.42 -4.38 -3.67
N PHE A 54 -7.58 -4.75 -4.64
CA PHE A 54 -7.74 -5.97 -5.44
C PHE A 54 -7.73 -7.23 -4.57
N MET A 55 -6.81 -7.33 -3.61
CA MET A 55 -6.71 -8.49 -2.72
C MET A 55 -7.91 -8.57 -1.76
N ILE A 56 -8.25 -7.45 -1.10
CA ILE A 56 -9.35 -7.43 -0.12
C ILE A 56 -10.69 -7.68 -0.81
N ARG A 57 -10.97 -7.02 -1.94
CA ARG A 57 -12.23 -7.24 -2.66
C ARG A 57 -12.35 -8.71 -3.10
N ASN A 58 -11.40 -9.22 -3.87
CA ASN A 58 -11.62 -10.53 -4.51
C ASN A 58 -11.70 -11.71 -3.52
N LEU A 59 -11.12 -11.58 -2.34
CA LEU A 59 -11.07 -12.67 -1.35
C LEU A 59 -11.97 -12.45 -0.14
N THR A 60 -12.54 -11.26 0.04
CA THR A 60 -13.45 -10.98 1.16
C THR A 60 -14.78 -10.36 0.74
N ALA A 61 -14.88 -9.62 -0.37
CA ALA A 61 -16.10 -8.97 -0.85
C ALA A 61 -16.03 -8.67 -2.35
N ALA A 62 -16.93 -9.23 -3.16
CA ALA A 62 -17.01 -8.97 -4.60
C ALA A 62 -17.47 -7.51 -4.94
N GLU A 63 -16.70 -6.50 -4.53
CA GLU A 63 -16.95 -5.08 -4.81
C GLU A 63 -16.24 -4.60 -6.08
N PRO A 64 -16.84 -3.66 -6.84
CA PRO A 64 -16.18 -3.02 -7.98
C PRO A 64 -15.00 -2.14 -7.57
N SER A 65 -14.01 -1.97 -8.46
CA SER A 65 -12.94 -0.98 -8.29
C SER A 65 -13.50 0.44 -8.06
N PRO A 66 -12.98 1.23 -7.10
CA PRO A 66 -13.33 2.65 -6.97
C PRO A 66 -12.73 3.49 -8.10
N ALA A 67 -11.80 2.93 -8.88
CA ALA A 67 -11.09 3.61 -9.94
C ALA A 67 -10.77 2.63 -11.08
N PRO A 68 -11.78 2.05 -11.77
CA PRO A 68 -11.56 1.04 -12.80
C PRO A 68 -10.66 1.55 -13.94
N GLU A 69 -10.64 2.86 -14.20
CA GLU A 69 -9.76 3.49 -15.16
C GLU A 69 -8.27 3.44 -14.77
N LEU A 70 -7.98 3.25 -13.48
CA LEU A 70 -6.61 3.12 -12.96
C LEU A 70 -6.15 1.66 -12.92
N ASP A 71 -7.05 0.68 -12.89
CA ASP A 71 -6.70 -0.74 -12.72
C ASP A 71 -5.68 -1.19 -13.77
N GLY A 72 -5.86 -0.82 -15.04
CA GLY A 72 -4.90 -1.17 -16.10
C GLY A 72 -3.55 -0.46 -15.94
N VAL A 73 -3.52 0.79 -15.46
CA VAL A 73 -2.25 1.52 -15.30
C VAL A 73 -1.47 0.99 -14.09
N MET A 74 -2.17 0.62 -13.02
CA MET A 74 -1.59 0.24 -11.73
C MET A 74 -1.30 -1.26 -11.61
N ASP A 75 -1.66 -2.07 -12.60
CA ASP A 75 -1.32 -3.49 -12.62
C ASP A 75 0.16 -3.70 -12.95
N SER A 76 0.90 -4.31 -12.01
CA SER A 76 2.31 -4.66 -12.18
C SER A 76 2.57 -5.66 -13.31
N ALA A 77 1.57 -6.45 -13.71
CA ALA A 77 1.67 -7.35 -14.86
C ALA A 77 1.86 -6.60 -16.19
N ASN A 78 1.56 -5.29 -16.22
CA ASN A 78 1.88 -4.45 -17.37
C ASN A 78 3.35 -3.99 -17.30
N PRO A 79 4.16 -4.29 -18.33
CA PRO A 79 5.55 -3.85 -18.41
C PRO A 79 5.71 -2.34 -18.24
N GLU A 80 6.83 -1.91 -17.67
CA GLU A 80 7.12 -0.53 -17.28
C GLU A 80 7.01 0.46 -18.44
N GLN A 81 7.39 0.05 -19.64
CA GLN A 81 7.27 0.86 -20.87
C GLN A 81 5.81 1.09 -21.31
N PHE A 82 4.87 0.29 -20.84
CA PHE A 82 3.44 0.37 -21.18
C PHE A 82 2.59 0.98 -20.05
N ARG A 83 3.20 1.32 -18.91
CA ARG A 83 2.57 2.12 -17.86
C ARG A 83 2.44 3.54 -18.40
N GLY A 84 1.26 3.84 -18.96
CA GLY A 84 0.96 5.07 -19.70
C GLY A 84 1.03 6.35 -18.86
N ALA A 85 0.31 7.39 -19.27
CA ALA A 85 0.31 8.65 -18.53
C ALA A 85 -0.20 8.44 -17.10
N LEU A 86 0.57 8.91 -16.11
CA LEU A 86 0.19 8.80 -14.71
C LEU A 86 -0.94 9.79 -14.37
N PRO A 87 -1.85 9.42 -13.46
CA PRO A 87 -2.84 10.35 -12.94
C PRO A 87 -2.18 11.51 -12.19
N THR A 88 -2.94 12.58 -11.97
CA THR A 88 -2.47 13.69 -11.14
C THR A 88 -2.21 13.25 -9.71
N VAL A 89 -1.31 13.96 -9.01
CA VAL A 89 -1.02 13.74 -7.59
C VAL A 89 -2.32 13.75 -6.75
N SER A 90 -3.20 14.70 -7.01
CA SER A 90 -4.51 14.77 -6.34
C SER A 90 -5.40 13.55 -6.61
N ARG A 91 -5.40 13.01 -7.85
CA ARG A 91 -6.17 11.82 -8.19
C ARG A 91 -5.63 10.57 -7.50
N LEU A 92 -4.30 10.45 -7.39
CA LEU A 92 -3.63 9.37 -6.67
C LEU A 92 -3.93 9.45 -5.16
N ALA A 93 -3.82 10.62 -4.55
CA ALA A 93 -4.15 10.83 -3.14
C ALA A 93 -5.60 10.46 -2.83
N THR A 94 -6.55 10.92 -3.65
CA THR A 94 -7.97 10.54 -3.52
C THR A 94 -8.17 9.03 -3.68
N PHE A 95 -7.54 8.39 -4.67
CA PHE A 95 -7.63 6.94 -4.86
C PHE A 95 -7.13 6.18 -3.64
N ARG A 96 -5.96 6.56 -3.12
CA ARG A 96 -5.38 5.95 -1.91
C ARG A 96 -6.31 6.14 -0.72
N SER A 97 -6.87 7.33 -0.47
CA SER A 97 -7.83 7.56 0.63
C SER A 97 -9.06 6.66 0.50
N THR A 98 -9.72 6.65 -0.66
CA THR A 98 -10.91 5.83 -0.89
C THR A 98 -10.63 4.34 -0.69
N VAL A 99 -9.48 3.85 -1.14
CA VAL A 99 -9.09 2.45 -0.90
C VAL A 99 -8.90 2.15 0.59
N ALA A 100 -8.25 3.05 1.35
CA ALA A 100 -8.10 2.88 2.80
C ALA A 100 -9.46 2.79 3.49
N GLU A 101 -10.36 3.71 3.17
CA GLU A 101 -11.71 3.76 3.73
C GLU A 101 -12.47 2.45 3.48
N ARG A 102 -12.38 1.90 2.25
CA ARG A 102 -13.01 0.62 1.89
C ARG A 102 -12.41 -0.57 2.62
N ILE A 103 -11.07 -0.62 2.74
CA ILE A 103 -10.39 -1.68 3.48
C ILE A 103 -10.78 -1.63 4.95
N HIS A 104 -10.76 -0.45 5.58
CA HIS A 104 -11.19 -0.27 6.96
C HIS A 104 -12.64 -0.68 7.17
N ALA A 105 -13.55 -0.24 6.30
CA ALA A 105 -14.96 -0.64 6.38
C ALA A 105 -15.11 -2.16 6.29
N ARG A 106 -14.47 -2.79 5.29
CA ARG A 106 -14.63 -4.22 5.07
C ARG A 106 -13.99 -5.07 6.16
N VAL A 107 -12.76 -4.78 6.54
CA VAL A 107 -12.04 -5.51 7.58
C VAL A 107 -12.67 -5.24 8.96
N GLY A 108 -13.16 -4.03 9.20
CA GLY A 108 -13.93 -3.67 10.39
C GLY A 108 -15.25 -4.44 10.51
N ASP A 109 -15.96 -4.64 9.40
CA ASP A 109 -17.16 -5.51 9.36
C ASP A 109 -16.82 -6.96 9.68
N ILE A 110 -15.71 -7.48 9.15
CA ILE A 110 -15.23 -8.84 9.45
C ILE A 110 -14.90 -8.95 10.95
N ALA A 111 -14.13 -8.01 11.48
CA ALA A 111 -13.74 -7.99 12.89
C ALA A 111 -14.94 -7.90 13.85
N ALA A 112 -16.01 -7.24 13.43
CA ALA A 112 -17.24 -7.11 14.20
C ALA A 112 -18.26 -8.23 13.97
N GLY A 113 -17.92 -9.24 13.15
CA GLY A 113 -18.82 -10.35 12.84
C GLY A 113 -20.01 -10.00 11.96
N ARG A 114 -20.00 -8.84 11.27
CA ARG A 114 -21.10 -8.36 10.41
C ARG A 114 -21.05 -8.91 8.99
N VAL A 115 -20.55 -10.13 8.85
CA VAL A 115 -20.32 -10.81 7.57
C VAL A 115 -20.76 -12.27 7.66
N GLY A 116 -20.99 -12.92 6.52
CA GLY A 116 -21.11 -14.37 6.49
C GLY A 116 -19.76 -15.02 6.83
N ALA A 117 -19.78 -16.13 7.58
CA ALA A 117 -18.58 -16.88 7.99
C ALA A 117 -17.47 -16.03 8.66
N PRO A 118 -17.78 -15.28 9.74
CA PRO A 118 -16.86 -14.29 10.32
C PRO A 118 -15.53 -14.88 10.82
N ASP A 119 -15.54 -16.08 11.41
CA ASP A 119 -14.31 -16.72 11.89
C ASP A 119 -13.36 -17.07 10.74
N GLN A 120 -13.92 -17.61 9.65
CA GLN A 120 -13.16 -17.98 8.46
C GLN A 120 -12.62 -16.73 7.75
N LEU A 121 -13.44 -15.68 7.62
CA LEU A 121 -12.99 -14.41 7.03
C LEU A 121 -11.99 -13.68 7.91
N THR A 122 -12.03 -13.84 9.23
CA THR A 122 -11.03 -13.27 10.13
C THR A 122 -9.64 -13.85 9.85
N ILE A 123 -9.54 -15.17 9.63
CA ILE A 123 -8.29 -15.83 9.26
C ILE A 123 -7.78 -15.31 7.90
N ILE A 124 -8.66 -15.26 6.89
CA ILE A 124 -8.29 -14.74 5.56
C ILE A 124 -7.82 -13.29 5.65
N ALA A 125 -8.64 -12.41 6.22
CA ALA A 125 -8.36 -10.98 6.28
C ALA A 125 -7.05 -10.70 7.02
N GLY A 126 -6.75 -11.42 8.10
CA GLY A 126 -5.50 -11.19 8.83
C GLY A 126 -4.25 -11.55 8.00
N HIS A 127 -4.30 -12.59 7.17
CA HIS A 127 -3.23 -12.88 6.23
C HIS A 127 -3.13 -11.81 5.13
N LEU A 128 -4.26 -11.38 4.57
CA LEU A 128 -4.27 -10.38 3.50
C LEU A 128 -3.74 -9.03 3.98
N VAL A 129 -4.22 -8.53 5.13
CA VAL A 129 -3.77 -7.24 5.65
C VAL A 129 -2.29 -7.29 6.02
N THR A 130 -1.80 -8.39 6.58
CA THR A 130 -0.34 -8.57 6.81
C THR A 130 0.44 -8.47 5.50
N ALA A 131 -0.01 -9.17 4.45
CA ALA A 131 0.65 -9.13 3.14
C ALA A 131 0.60 -7.72 2.54
N ILE A 132 -0.52 -7.01 2.66
CA ILE A 132 -0.70 -5.64 2.16
C ILE A 132 0.22 -4.66 2.90
N VAL A 133 0.34 -4.75 4.23
CA VAL A 133 1.26 -3.92 5.02
C VAL A 133 2.70 -4.14 4.55
N ASN A 134 3.11 -5.39 4.39
CA ASN A 134 4.46 -5.72 3.91
C ASN A 134 4.69 -5.28 2.47
N HIS A 135 3.67 -5.35 1.62
CA HIS A 135 3.71 -4.85 0.26
C HIS A 135 3.84 -3.32 0.21
N GLU A 136 3.15 -2.59 1.10
CA GLU A 136 3.31 -1.14 1.25
C GLU A 136 4.78 -0.82 1.57
N TYR A 137 5.35 -1.43 2.62
CA TYR A 137 6.74 -1.21 3.02
C TYR A 137 7.77 -1.64 1.97
N GLN A 138 7.48 -2.68 1.18
CA GLN A 138 8.33 -3.08 0.06
C GLN A 138 8.44 -1.96 -0.97
N HIS A 139 7.31 -1.32 -1.30
CA HIS A 139 7.28 -0.18 -2.21
C HIS A 139 7.87 1.08 -1.58
N ASP A 140 7.71 1.28 -0.28
CA ASP A 140 8.30 2.42 0.44
C ASP A 140 9.82 2.38 0.40
N GLN A 141 10.43 1.19 0.44
CA GLN A 141 11.88 1.05 0.27
C GLN A 141 12.33 1.62 -1.09
N TRP A 142 11.62 1.28 -2.16
CA TRP A 142 11.91 1.82 -3.49
C TRP A 142 11.69 3.33 -3.58
N ILE A 143 10.56 3.83 -3.06
CA ILE A 143 10.26 5.26 -3.01
C ILE A 143 11.36 6.00 -2.22
N SER A 144 11.82 5.44 -1.10
CA SER A 144 12.89 6.00 -0.28
C SER A 144 14.22 6.10 -1.05
N GLU A 145 14.58 5.06 -1.80
CA GLU A 145 15.78 5.06 -2.64
C GLU A 145 15.72 6.15 -3.72
N VAL A 146 14.60 6.27 -4.43
CA VAL A 146 14.43 7.34 -5.44
C VAL A 146 14.45 8.72 -4.78
N ARG A 147 13.66 8.91 -3.71
CA ARG A 147 13.57 10.17 -2.95
C ARG A 147 14.94 10.66 -2.49
N SER A 148 15.71 9.80 -1.84
CA SER A 148 16.99 10.20 -1.24
C SER A 148 18.15 10.23 -2.23
N GLN A 149 18.30 9.19 -3.05
CA GLN A 149 19.49 9.01 -3.88
C GLN A 149 19.38 9.70 -5.24
N ARG A 150 18.16 9.92 -5.75
CA ARG A 150 17.93 10.52 -7.08
C ARG A 150 17.37 11.93 -7.01
N LEU A 151 16.48 12.20 -6.05
CA LEU A 151 15.88 13.53 -5.87
C LEU A 151 16.56 14.37 -4.78
N GLY A 152 17.37 13.75 -3.92
CA GLY A 152 18.18 14.45 -2.91
C GLY A 152 17.40 14.92 -1.68
N HIS A 153 16.18 14.42 -1.46
CA HIS A 153 15.38 14.75 -0.28
C HIS A 153 15.75 13.86 0.92
N ALA A 154 15.67 14.43 2.13
CA ALA A 154 15.85 13.66 3.36
C ALA A 154 14.75 12.60 3.51
N LEU A 155 15.11 11.45 4.09
CA LEU A 155 14.13 10.44 4.47
C LEU A 155 13.46 10.84 5.80
N PRO A 156 12.15 10.61 5.95
CA PRO A 156 11.50 10.65 7.25
C PRO A 156 12.04 9.53 8.15
N ASP A 157 11.78 9.64 9.46
CA ASP A 157 12.13 8.59 10.41
C ASP A 157 11.40 7.29 10.06
N ALA A 158 12.10 6.17 10.14
CA ALA A 158 11.50 4.87 9.85
C ALA A 158 10.39 4.57 10.87
N PRO A 159 9.29 3.92 10.47
CA PRO A 159 8.21 3.61 11.39
C PRO A 159 8.68 2.56 12.40
N GLU A 160 8.39 2.81 13.67
CA GLU A 160 8.75 1.93 14.76
C GLU A 160 7.52 1.15 15.27
N CYS A 161 7.70 -0.15 15.43
CA CYS A 161 6.79 -1.08 16.09
C CYS A 161 7.58 -2.34 16.46
N ASP A 162 7.31 -2.93 17.64
CA ASP A 162 8.05 -4.09 18.18
C ASP A 162 8.05 -5.32 17.25
N ARG A 163 7.10 -5.35 16.31
CA ARG A 163 6.88 -6.45 15.36
C ARG A 163 7.41 -6.16 13.96
N LEU A 164 7.93 -4.96 13.74
CA LEU A 164 8.66 -4.61 12.54
C LEU A 164 10.12 -5.03 12.68
N SER A 165 10.65 -5.61 11.62
CA SER A 165 12.06 -6.01 11.54
C SER A 165 12.55 -5.81 10.12
N ARG A 166 13.86 -5.71 9.94
CA ARG A 166 14.46 -5.68 8.61
C ARG A 166 14.83 -7.08 8.15
N VAL A 167 14.37 -7.45 6.95
CA VAL A 167 14.73 -8.68 6.25
C VAL A 167 15.19 -8.29 4.85
N ASP A 168 16.42 -8.64 4.49
CA ASP A 168 17.03 -8.32 3.19
C ASP A 168 16.95 -6.83 2.81
N GLY A 169 17.03 -5.94 3.82
CA GLY A 169 16.92 -4.49 3.65
C GLY A 169 15.50 -3.93 3.74
N TYR A 170 14.47 -4.75 3.55
CA TYR A 170 13.07 -4.36 3.59
C TYR A 170 12.51 -4.37 5.00
N LEU A 171 11.65 -3.39 5.31
CA LEU A 171 10.88 -3.41 6.55
C LEU A 171 9.73 -4.42 6.41
N VAL A 172 9.62 -5.33 7.38
CA VAL A 172 8.65 -6.42 7.36
C VAL A 172 7.96 -6.50 8.71
N LEU A 173 6.63 -6.40 8.69
CA LEU A 173 5.74 -6.82 9.76
C LEU A 173 5.75 -8.34 9.83
N ASN A 174 6.32 -8.87 10.91
CA ASN A 174 6.29 -10.29 11.22
C ASN A 174 5.27 -10.54 12.36
N PRO A 175 4.04 -10.96 12.04
CA PRO A 175 2.99 -11.18 13.05
C PRO A 175 3.23 -12.45 13.90
N LEU A 176 4.28 -13.22 13.62
CA LEU A 176 4.69 -14.39 14.40
C LEU A 176 5.83 -14.08 15.37
N ASN A 177 6.42 -12.89 15.30
CA ASN A 177 7.45 -12.47 16.24
C ASN A 177 6.79 -12.09 17.57
N LEU A 178 6.64 -13.08 18.45
CA LEU A 178 6.26 -12.87 19.84
C LEU A 178 7.54 -12.53 20.60
N ARG A 179 7.77 -11.23 20.83
CA ARG A 179 8.70 -10.78 21.87
C ARG A 179 7.95 -10.64 23.18
#